data_AF-A0A154V264-F1
#
_entry.id   AF-A0A154V264-F1
#
_cell.length_a   1.000
_cell.length_b   1.000
_cell.length_c   1.000
_cell.angle_alpha   90.00
_cell.angle_beta   90.00
_cell.angle_gamma   90.00
#
_symmetry.space_group_name_H-M   'P 1'
#
loop_
_entity.id
_entity.type
_entity.pdbx_description
1 polymer ?
#
loop_
_entity_poly.entity_id
_entity_poly.type
_entity_poly.pdbx_seq_one_letter_code
_entity_poly.pdbx_strand_id
1 'polypeptide(L)'
;MGHGPHDALSRDEVAARLALGCAWRIAWCSGAHLPETRGVGCPLPDGVLERVPSPAKLRRGRLPSGRNWMLVVEREEAGRPVLLFDEGPENRFV
;
A
#
# COMPACT_ATOMS: atom_id res chain seq x y z
N MET A 1 12.09 -2.29 -14.57
CA MET A 1 11.88 -3.58 -13.88
C MET A 1 10.55 -3.49 -13.17
N GLY A 2 9.51 -4.14 -13.72
CA GLY A 2 8.18 -4.12 -13.13
C GLY A 2 8.18 -5.02 -11.91
N HIS A 3 8.11 -4.42 -10.73
CA HIS A 3 8.01 -5.20 -9.49
C HIS A 3 6.66 -5.90 -9.49
N GLY A 4 6.73 -7.22 -9.58
CA GLY A 4 5.57 -8.07 -9.46
C GLY A 4 4.99 -7.99 -8.04
N PRO A 5 3.83 -8.61 -7.85
CA PRO A 5 3.11 -8.62 -6.58
C PRO A 5 3.91 -9.10 -5.33
N HIS A 6 5.10 -9.69 -5.53
CA HIS A 6 5.96 -10.25 -4.48
C HIS A 6 6.67 -9.21 -3.61
N ASP A 7 6.77 -7.95 -4.05
CA ASP A 7 7.39 -6.87 -3.26
C ASP A 7 6.37 -6.13 -2.38
N ALA A 8 5.13 -6.63 -2.31
CA ALA A 8 4.09 -6.01 -1.50
C ALA A 8 4.38 -6.19 0.00
N LEU A 9 4.50 -5.07 0.71
CA LEU A 9 4.60 -5.02 2.15
C LEU A 9 3.26 -5.40 2.79
N SER A 10 3.36 -6.16 3.87
CA SER A 10 2.22 -6.44 4.72
C SER A 10 1.85 -5.24 5.58
N ARG A 11 0.62 -5.25 6.11
CA ARG A 11 0.12 -4.21 7.03
C ARG A 11 1.07 -3.93 8.20
N ASP A 12 1.64 -4.97 8.78
CA ASP A 12 2.55 -4.85 9.93
C ASP A 12 3.88 -4.18 9.54
N GLU A 13 4.43 -4.52 8.37
CA GLU A 13 5.63 -3.87 7.82
C GLU A 13 5.38 -2.40 7.46
N VAL A 14 4.23 -2.11 6.85
CA VAL A 14 3.80 -0.74 6.57
C VAL A 14 3.70 0.08 7.85
N ALA A 15 3.06 -0.47 8.90
CA ALA A 15 2.95 0.20 10.20
C ALA A 15 4.33 0.48 10.81
N ALA A 16 5.25 -0.47 10.74
CA ALA A 16 6.62 -0.29 11.22
C ALA A 16 7.35 0.84 10.46
N ARG A 17 7.19 0.92 9.13
CA ARG A 17 7.80 1.99 8.32
C ARG A 17 7.21 3.36 8.60
N LEU A 18 5.90 3.46 8.82
CA LEU A 18 5.25 4.71 9.22
C LEU A 18 5.72 5.18 10.60
N ALA A 19 5.93 4.26 11.55
CA ALA A 19 6.47 4.57 12.86
C ALA A 19 7.91 5.12 12.81
N LEU A 20 8.67 4.75 11.77
CA LEU A 20 10.01 5.30 11.49
C LEU A 20 9.99 6.65 10.75
N GLY A 21 8.81 7.20 10.46
CA GLY A 21 8.67 8.46 9.72
C GLY A 21 8.90 8.30 8.21
N CYS A 22 8.68 7.12 7.65
CA CYS A 22 8.80 6.90 6.21
C CYS A 22 7.77 7.75 5.43
N ALA A 23 8.20 8.33 4.31
CA ALA A 23 7.30 9.06 3.43
C ALA A 23 6.32 8.08 2.76
N TRP A 24 5.14 8.56 2.39
CA TRP A 24 4.14 7.74 1.72
C TRP A 24 3.36 8.53 0.68
N ARG A 25 2.90 7.82 -0.34
CA ARG A 25 2.08 8.33 -1.45
C ARG A 25 0.99 7.31 -1.76
N ILE A 26 -0.23 7.78 -2.00
CA ILE A 26 -1.41 6.96 -2.26
C ILE A 26 -1.95 7.30 -3.63
N ALA A 27 -1.88 6.31 -4.51
CA ALA A 27 -2.56 6.29 -5.79
C ALA A 27 -3.93 5.63 -5.62
N TRP A 28 -4.98 6.43 -5.74
CA TRP A 28 -6.37 5.96 -5.73
C TRP A 28 -6.74 5.46 -7.13
N CYS A 29 -7.44 4.33 -7.21
CA CYS A 29 -7.77 3.72 -8.49
C CYS A 29 -8.85 4.55 -9.19
N SER A 30 -8.70 4.69 -10.52
CA SER A 30 -9.51 5.56 -11.38
C SER A 30 -11.01 5.21 -11.34
N GLY A 31 -11.72 5.91 -10.46
CA GLY A 31 -13.18 6.08 -10.49
C GLY A 31 -13.58 7.49 -10.03
N ALA A 32 -12.75 8.11 -9.20
CA ALA A 32 -12.79 9.53 -8.88
C ALA A 32 -11.42 10.10 -9.25
N HIS A 33 -11.37 11.24 -9.94
CA HIS A 33 -10.15 12.03 -10.19
C HIS A 33 -9.59 12.59 -8.86
N LEU A 34 -9.31 11.72 -7.89
CA LEU A 34 -8.77 12.11 -6.60
C LEU A 34 -7.28 12.40 -6.80
N PRO A 35 -6.81 13.57 -6.35
CA PRO A 35 -5.40 13.87 -6.37
C PRO A 35 -4.65 12.84 -5.51
N GLU A 36 -3.45 12.50 -5.94
CA GLU A 36 -2.53 11.68 -5.16
C GLU A 36 -2.40 12.27 -3.75
N THR A 37 -2.60 11.44 -2.74
CA THR A 37 -2.46 11.85 -1.35
C THR A 37 -1.07 11.46 -0.87
N ARG A 38 -0.36 12.38 -0.22
CA ARG A 38 1.03 12.16 0.22
C ARG A 38 1.26 12.70 1.62
N GLY A 39 2.21 12.10 2.33
CA GLY A 39 2.58 12.50 3.69
C GLY A 39 3.85 11.81 4.16
N VAL A 40 4.17 12.00 5.44
CA VAL A 40 5.35 11.43 6.10
C VAL A 40 4.96 10.89 7.46
N GLY A 41 5.31 9.63 7.73
CA GLY A 41 4.96 8.95 8.97
C GLY A 41 3.46 8.86 9.22
N CYS A 42 3.05 8.78 10.48
CA CYS A 42 1.64 8.89 10.86
C CYS A 42 1.18 10.36 10.90
N PRO A 43 -0.11 10.65 10.66
CA PRO A 43 -1.21 9.70 10.37
C PRO A 43 -1.40 9.42 8.87
N LEU A 44 -1.81 8.19 8.55
CA LEU A 44 -2.40 7.87 7.24
C LEU A 44 -3.89 8.27 7.23
N PRO A 45 -4.48 8.48 6.04
CA PRO A 45 -5.94 8.64 5.93
C PRO A 45 -6.69 7.44 6.51
N ASP A 46 -7.88 7.71 7.07
CA ASP A 46 -8.71 6.71 7.73
C ASP A 46 -8.98 5.48 6.86
N GLY A 47 -8.88 4.30 7.48
CA GLY A 47 -9.13 3.02 6.83
C GLY A 47 -8.07 2.56 5.81
N VAL A 48 -7.08 3.39 5.43
CA VAL A 48 -6.04 2.99 4.45
C VAL A 48 -5.24 1.79 4.95
N LEU A 49 -4.76 1.85 6.19
CA LEU A 49 -3.96 0.77 6.78
C LEU A 49 -4.77 -0.53 6.92
N GLU A 50 -6.08 -0.44 7.19
CA GLU A 50 -6.97 -1.60 7.28
C GLU A 50 -7.19 -2.28 5.93
N ARG A 51 -7.01 -1.54 4.84
CA ARG A 51 -7.11 -2.02 3.46
C ARG A 51 -5.79 -2.61 2.94
N VAL A 52 -4.69 -2.46 3.66
CA VAL A 52 -3.44 -3.17 3.40
C VAL A 52 -3.58 -4.65 3.81
N PRO A 53 -3.16 -5.62 2.98
CA PRO A 53 -3.24 -7.02 3.34
C PRO A 53 -2.32 -7.37 4.51
N SER A 54 -2.84 -8.19 5.41
CA SER A 54 -2.04 -8.82 6.47
C SER A 54 -1.05 -9.83 5.87
N PRO A 55 0.03 -10.20 6.58
CA PRO A 55 1.00 -11.18 6.08
C PRO A 55 0.36 -12.50 5.62
N ALA A 56 -0.64 -12.99 6.37
CA ALA A 56 -1.37 -14.19 6.03
C ALA A 56 -2.18 -14.08 4.72
N LYS A 57 -2.64 -12.89 4.35
CA LYS A 57 -3.39 -12.64 3.11
C LYS A 57 -2.45 -12.59 1.91
N LEU A 58 -1.26 -11.99 2.06
CA LEU A 58 -0.22 -12.00 1.04
C LEU A 58 0.24 -13.43 0.73
N ARG A 59 0.47 -14.25 1.76
CA ARG A 59 0.83 -15.68 1.59
C ARG A 59 -0.19 -16.52 0.81
N ARG A 60 -1.46 -16.08 0.73
CA ARG A 60 -2.49 -16.77 -0.06
C ARG A 60 -2.40 -16.51 -1.56
N GLY A 61 -1.63 -15.50 -1.99
CA GLY A 61 -1.45 -15.12 -3.40
C GLY A 61 -2.67 -14.49 -4.09
N ARG A 62 -3.82 -14.44 -3.40
CA ARG A 62 -5.04 -13.80 -3.90
C ARG A 62 -5.79 -13.12 -2.77
N LEU A 63 -6.15 -11.86 -2.99
CA LEU A 63 -6.89 -11.07 -2.02
C LEU A 63 -8.40 -11.39 -2.05
N PRO A 64 -9.08 -11.41 -0.89
CA PRO A 64 -10.52 -11.67 -0.82
C PRO A 64 -11.34 -10.64 -1.62
N SER A 65 -12.49 -11.08 -2.12
CA SER A 65 -13.52 -10.22 -2.72
C SER A 65 -14.21 -9.31 -1.69
N GLY A 66 -14.97 -8.33 -2.17
CA GLY A 66 -15.85 -7.49 -1.35
C GLY A 66 -15.22 -6.21 -0.78
N ARG A 67 -13.99 -5.87 -1.17
CA ARG A 67 -13.40 -4.55 -0.96
C ARG A 67 -12.21 -4.28 -1.86
N ASN A 68 -11.93 -3.00 -2.10
CA ASN A 68 -10.70 -2.55 -2.74
C ASN A 68 -9.53 -2.63 -1.74
N TRP A 69 -8.42 -3.22 -2.17
CA TRP A 69 -7.24 -3.42 -1.34
C TRP A 69 -6.14 -2.43 -1.70
N MET A 70 -5.29 -2.12 -0.73
CA MET A 70 -4.10 -1.30 -0.91
C MET A 70 -2.88 -2.20 -0.97
N LEU A 71 -2.23 -2.30 -2.12
CA LEU A 71 -0.89 -2.89 -2.20
C LEU A 71 0.13 -1.82 -1.89
N VAL A 72 1.10 -2.14 -1.05
CA VAL A 72 2.11 -1.17 -0.64
C VAL A 72 3.47 -1.69 -1.03
N VAL A 73 4.23 -0.92 -1.77
CA VAL A 73 5.63 -1.24 -2.08
C VAL A 73 6.52 -0.14 -1.55
N GLU A 74 7.71 -0.50 -1.07
CA GLU A 74 8.72 0.50 -0.76
C GLU A 74 9.54 0.82 -2.01
N ARG A 75 9.79 2.12 -2.22
CA ARG A 75 10.70 2.64 -3.22
C ARG A 75 11.69 3.59 -2.59
N GLU A 76 12.86 3.71 -3.19
CA GLU A 76 13.75 4.80 -2.89
C GLU A 76 13.47 5.97 -3.84
N GLU A 77 13.12 7.14 -3.30
CA GLU A 77 13.04 8.39 -4.05
C GLU A 77 14.02 9.40 -3.43
N ALA A 78 14.90 9.98 -4.25
CA ALA A 78 15.90 10.96 -3.81
C ALA A 78 16.75 10.51 -2.59
N GLY A 79 17.10 9.21 -2.54
CA GLY A 79 17.89 8.62 -1.46
C GLY A 79 17.12 8.38 -0.15
N ARG A 80 15.78 8.42 -0.18
CA ARG A 80 14.92 8.15 0.99
C ARG A 80 13.86 7.09 0.64
N PRO A 81 13.50 6.20 1.59
CA PRO A 81 12.41 5.28 1.39
C PRO A 81 11.07 6.03 1.34
N VAL A 82 10.21 5.60 0.43
CA VAL A 82 8.84 6.07 0.19
C VAL A 82 7.94 4.86 -0.01
N LEU A 83 6.84 4.81 0.74
CA LEU A 83 5.80 3.80 0.61
C LEU A 83 4.80 4.23 -0.46
N LEU A 84 4.67 3.44 -1.52
CA LEU A 84 3.69 3.66 -2.58
C LEU A 84 2.49 2.74 -2.34
N PHE A 85 1.35 3.33 -2.03
CA PHE A 85 0.07 2.66 -1.87
C PHE A 85 -0.66 2.70 -3.22
N ASP A 86 -0.93 1.52 -3.76
CA ASP A 86 -1.66 1.32 -5.00
C ASP A 86 -3.01 0.67 -4.66
N GLU A 87 -4.08 1.43 -4.82
CA GLU A 87 -5.42 0.89 -4.67
C GLU A 87 -5.74 -0.01 -5.87
N GLY A 88 -6.07 -1.27 -5.59
CA GLY A 88 -6.45 -2.24 -6.60
C GLY A 88 -7.90 -2.71 -6.48
N PRO A 89 -8.47 -3.22 -7.58
CA PRO A 89 -9.76 -3.88 -7.53
C PRO A 89 -9.71 -5.13 -6.65
N GLU A 90 -10.88 -5.57 -6.21
CA GLU A 90 -11.02 -6.84 -5.49
C GLU A 90 -10.53 -8.05 -6.32
N ASN A 91 -10.24 -9.18 -5.67
CA ASN A 91 -9.72 -10.41 -6.31
C ASN A 91 -8.36 -10.27 -7.04
N ARG A 92 -7.59 -9.21 -6.78
CA ARG A 92 -6.25 -9.05 -7.36
C ARG A 92 -5.26 -10.10 -6.80
N PHE A 93 -4.33 -10.51 -7.66
CA PHE A 93 -3.21 -11.38 -7.32
C PHE A 93 -2.08 -10.61 -6.64
N VAL A 94 -1.50 -11.25 -5.62
CA VAL A 94 -0.42 -10.75 -4.75
C VAL A 94 0.68 -11.79 -4.60
#